data_AF-A0A833ARS7-F1
#
_entry.id   AF-A0A833ARS7-F1
#
_cell.length_a   1.000
_cell.length_b   1.000
_cell.length_c   1.000
_cell.angle_alpha   90.00
_cell.angle_beta   90.00
_cell.angle_gamma   90.00
#
_symmetry.space_group_name_H-M   'P 1'
#
loop_
_entity.id
_entity.type
_entity.pdbx_description
1 polymer ?
#
loop_
_entity_poly.entity_id
_entity_poly.type
_entity_poly.pdbx_seq_one_letter_code
_entity_poly.pdbx_strand_id
1 'polypeptide(L)'
;MNINFNKIRLTLYAILFFLMAGCSMQFEPEKTIIRMKGSDTLLPLAKRWAVAYMQQNPNVSIYVEGGGTATGARALAAGTVEICTASRPLRAEEVKSIAENHGAIGFS
;
A
#
# COMPACT_ATOMS: atom_id res chain seq x y z
N MET A 1 -30.27 45.61 34.43
CA MET A 1 -29.91 44.53 33.50
C MET A 1 -29.37 43.36 34.34
N ASN A 2 -30.23 42.38 34.70
CA ASN A 2 -29.84 41.32 35.63
C ASN A 2 -29.02 40.24 34.90
N ILE A 3 -27.71 40.31 35.05
CA ILE A 3 -26.78 39.31 34.55
C ILE A 3 -26.91 38.07 35.44
N ASN A 4 -27.47 37.00 34.87
CA ASN A 4 -27.78 35.78 35.61
C ASN A 4 -26.57 34.83 35.54
N PHE A 5 -25.70 34.87 36.55
CA PHE A 5 -24.42 34.13 36.62
C PHE A 5 -24.56 32.61 36.40
N ASN A 6 -25.71 32.02 36.76
CA ASN A 6 -25.98 30.60 36.50
C ASN A 6 -26.16 30.29 35.01
N LYS A 7 -26.70 31.23 34.22
CA LYS A 7 -26.81 31.07 32.76
C LYS A 7 -25.43 31.12 32.11
N ILE A 8 -24.55 32.02 32.56
CA ILE A 8 -23.16 32.12 32.07
C ILE A 8 -22.36 30.86 32.38
N ARG A 9 -22.49 30.31 33.60
CA ARG A 9 -21.86 29.02 33.96
C ARG A 9 -22.38 27.86 33.11
N LEU A 10 -23.69 27.82 32.85
CA LEU A 10 -24.29 26.78 32.01
C LEU A 10 -23.80 26.86 30.55
N THR A 11 -23.67 28.07 30.00
CA THR A 11 -23.12 28.29 28.66
C THR A 11 -21.63 27.93 28.57
N LEU A 12 -20.84 28.21 29.62
CA LEU A 12 -19.44 27.79 29.70
C LEU A 12 -19.28 26.27 29.71
N TYR A 13 -20.11 25.54 30.46
CA TYR A 13 -20.09 24.08 30.45
C TYR A 13 -20.51 23.48 29.11
N ALA A 14 -21.48 24.10 28.41
CA ALA A 14 -21.90 23.65 27.08
C ALA A 14 -20.79 23.84 26.03
N ILE A 15 -20.04 24.94 26.08
CA ILE A 15 -18.91 25.20 25.19
C ILE A 15 -17.76 24.23 25.48
N LEU A 16 -17.47 23.96 26.75
CA LEU A 16 -16.42 23.01 27.15
C LEU A 16 -16.74 21.57 26.72
N PHE A 17 -18.01 21.18 26.77
CA PHE A 17 -18.46 19.87 26.28
C PHE A 17 -18.32 19.75 24.74
N PHE A 18 -18.60 20.81 24.00
CA PHE A 18 -18.47 20.84 22.55
C PHE A 18 -17.01 20.77 22.08
N LEU A 19 -16.08 21.34 22.85
CA LEU A 19 -14.63 21.25 22.60
C LEU A 19 -14.06 19.83 22.81
N MET A 20 -14.62 19.03 23.72
CA MET A 20 -14.15 17.66 23.93
C MET A 20 -14.67 16.65 22.91
N ALA A 21 -15.77 16.94 22.20
CA ALA A 21 -16.31 16.05 21.16
C ALA A 21 -15.53 16.09 19.82
N GLY A 22 -14.56 17.01 19.67
CA GLY A 22 -13.86 17.25 18.40
C GLY A 22 -12.64 16.38 18.11
N CYS A 23 -12.12 15.62 19.09
CA CYS A 23 -10.94 14.78 18.91
C CYS A 23 -11.30 13.30 18.71
N SER A 24 -11.78 12.95 17.52
CA SER A 24 -11.80 11.55 17.07
C SER A 24 -11.70 11.46 15.56
N MET A 25 -10.63 12.03 14.99
CA MET A 25 -10.22 11.73 13.62
C MET A 25 -8.99 10.83 13.72
N GLN A 26 -9.23 9.53 13.86
CA GLN A 26 -8.17 8.52 13.81
C GLN A 26 -7.69 8.44 12.35
N PHE A 27 -6.48 8.96 12.12
CA PHE A 27 -5.78 8.81 10.85
C PHE A 27 -5.22 7.38 10.81
N GLU A 28 -6.04 6.44 10.34
CA GLU A 28 -5.54 5.10 10.03
C GLU A 28 -4.64 5.21 8.79
N PRO A 29 -3.37 4.77 8.88
CA PRO A 29 -2.48 4.80 7.73
C PRO A 29 -3.04 3.90 6.63
N GLU A 30 -3.09 4.41 5.39
CA GLU A 30 -3.55 3.65 4.24
C GLU A 30 -2.72 2.37 4.08
N LYS A 31 -3.41 1.22 4.07
CA LYS A 31 -2.77 -0.08 3.94
C LYS A 31 -2.33 -0.28 2.50
N THR A 32 -1.02 -0.33 2.27
CA THR A 32 -0.43 -0.55 0.95
C THR A 32 -0.38 -2.04 0.63
N ILE A 33 -0.83 -2.43 -0.57
CA ILE A 33 -0.77 -3.82 -1.05
C ILE A 33 0.24 -3.90 -2.20
N ILE A 34 1.16 -4.85 -2.12
CA ILE A 34 2.13 -5.17 -3.18
C ILE A 34 1.92 -6.63 -3.59
N ARG A 35 1.76 -6.87 -4.88
CA ARG A 35 1.59 -8.17 -5.51
C ARG A 35 2.84 -8.45 -6.33
N MET A 36 3.38 -9.64 -6.15
CA MET A 36 4.60 -10.11 -6.79
C MET A 36 4.33 -11.43 -7.48
N LYS A 37 4.77 -11.59 -8.73
CA LYS A 37 4.68 -12.86 -9.45
C LYS A 37 5.91 -13.11 -10.31
N GLY A 38 6.38 -14.35 -10.38
CA GLY A 38 7.49 -14.65 -11.29
C GLY A 38 8.19 -15.98 -11.04
N SER A 39 9.52 -15.96 -11.10
CA SER A 39 10.39 -17.13 -11.10
C SER A 39 10.15 -18.06 -9.91
N ASP A 40 9.84 -19.33 -10.19
CA ASP A 40 9.70 -20.38 -9.18
C ASP A 40 11.01 -20.65 -8.43
N THR A 41 12.14 -20.50 -9.12
CA THR A 41 13.47 -20.62 -8.51
C THR A 41 13.70 -19.56 -7.42
N LEU A 42 13.16 -18.35 -7.61
CA LEU A 42 13.30 -17.24 -6.66
C LEU A 42 12.16 -17.18 -5.64
N LEU A 43 11.09 -17.98 -5.80
CA LEU A 43 9.90 -17.92 -4.97
C LEU A 43 10.19 -18.04 -3.46
N PRO A 44 11.05 -18.98 -2.99
CA PRO A 44 11.36 -19.08 -1.57
C PRO A 44 12.07 -17.84 -1.03
N LEU A 45 12.95 -17.23 -1.83
CA LEU A 45 13.67 -16.01 -1.46
C LEU A 45 12.72 -14.81 -1.40
N ALA A 46 11.91 -14.62 -2.43
CA ALA A 46 10.92 -13.54 -2.49
C ALA A 46 9.92 -13.60 -1.32
N LYS A 47 9.46 -14.80 -0.95
CA LYS A 47 8.60 -14.98 0.23
C LYS A 47 9.29 -14.58 1.54
N ARG A 48 10.57 -14.93 1.72
CA ARG A 48 11.34 -14.53 2.91
C ARG A 48 11.53 -13.02 2.98
N TRP A 49 11.83 -12.37 1.86
CA TRP A 49 11.91 -10.91 1.79
C TRP A 49 10.58 -10.23 2.06
N ALA A 50 9.47 -10.76 1.53
CA ALA A 50 8.14 -10.25 1.81
C ALA A 50 7.83 -10.27 3.32
N VAL A 51 8.10 -11.40 4.00
CA VAL A 51 7.92 -11.51 5.46
C VAL A 51 8.80 -10.50 6.20
N ALA A 52 10.09 -10.43 5.89
CA ALA A 52 11.02 -9.53 6.56
C ALA A 52 10.63 -8.05 6.36
N TYR A 53 10.15 -7.68 5.17
CA TYR A 53 9.71 -6.33 4.88
C TYR A 53 8.41 -5.97 5.60
N MET A 54 7.43 -6.88 5.63
CA MET A 54 6.16 -6.68 6.35
C MET A 54 6.37 -6.57 7.86
N GLN A 55 7.38 -7.25 8.43
CA GLN A 55 7.75 -7.09 9.84
C GLN A 55 8.24 -5.67 10.16
N GLN A 56 8.95 -5.03 9.23
CA GLN A 56 9.45 -3.66 9.39
C GLN A 56 8.40 -2.61 8.96
N ASN A 57 7.40 -3.01 8.17
CA ASN A 57 6.39 -2.12 7.61
C ASN A 57 4.98 -2.70 7.82
N PRO A 58 4.39 -2.52 9.01
CA PRO A 58 3.09 -3.12 9.37
C PRO A 58 1.93 -2.70 8.45
N ASN A 59 2.03 -1.53 7.81
CA ASN A 59 1.02 -1.00 6.89
C ASN A 59 1.13 -1.58 5.48
N VAL A 60 2.11 -2.45 5.21
CA VAL A 60 2.33 -3.05 3.89
C VAL A 60 1.94 -4.53 3.93
N SER A 61 1.22 -4.99 2.92
CA SER A 61 0.91 -6.41 2.71
C SER A 61 1.41 -6.88 1.36
N ILE A 62 2.28 -7.88 1.38
CA ILE A 62 2.96 -8.39 0.18
C ILE A 62 2.45 -9.80 -0.15
N TYR A 63 1.92 -9.97 -1.36
CA TYR A 63 1.47 -11.25 -1.90
C TYR A 63 2.49 -11.76 -2.91
N VAL A 64 3.00 -12.98 -2.74
CA VAL A 64 4.05 -13.53 -3.60
C VAL A 64 3.61 -14.85 -4.24
N GLU A 65 3.56 -14.86 -5.56
CA GLU A 65 3.20 -16.02 -6.39
C GLU A 65 4.35 -16.46 -7.30
N GLY A 66 4.41 -17.77 -7.58
CA GLY A 66 5.26 -18.36 -8.60
C GLY A 66 4.59 -18.38 -9.99
N GLY A 67 5.13 -19.21 -10.88
CA GLY A 67 4.63 -19.44 -12.25
C GLY A 67 5.65 -19.18 -13.35
N GLY A 68 6.90 -18.85 -13.00
CA GLY A 68 8.02 -18.61 -13.91
C GLY A 68 8.16 -17.16 -14.37
N THR A 69 9.37 -16.77 -14.77
CA THR A 69 9.72 -15.40 -15.20
C THR A 69 8.78 -14.86 -16.29
N ALA A 70 8.45 -15.69 -17.30
CA ALA A 70 7.58 -15.27 -18.40
C ALA A 70 6.13 -15.01 -17.95
N THR A 71 5.66 -15.69 -16.91
CA THR A 71 4.33 -15.45 -16.34
C THR A 71 4.34 -14.18 -15.49
N GLY A 72 5.40 -13.94 -14.72
CA GLY A 72 5.60 -12.69 -14.00
C GLY A 72 5.66 -11.48 -14.94
N ALA A 73 6.43 -11.57 -16.03
CA ALA A 73 6.55 -10.50 -17.02
C ALA A 73 5.21 -10.16 -17.68
N ARG A 74 4.41 -11.18 -18.03
CA ARG A 74 3.04 -10.99 -18.54
C ARG A 74 2.11 -10.36 -17.52
N ALA A 75 2.17 -10.81 -16.26
CA ALA A 75 1.36 -10.25 -15.18
C ALA A 75 1.71 -8.77 -14.91
N LEU A 76 3.00 -8.42 -15.00
CA LEU A 76 3.50 -7.06 -14.88
C LEU A 76 3.05 -6.21 -16.07
N ALA A 77 3.21 -6.70 -17.30
CA ALA A 77 2.72 -6.02 -18.49
C ALA A 77 1.20 -5.78 -18.44
N ALA A 78 0.43 -6.71 -17.87
CA ALA A 78 -1.02 -6.57 -17.68
C ALA A 78 -1.41 -5.65 -16.49
N GLY A 79 -0.46 -5.17 -15.69
CA GLY A 79 -0.73 -4.33 -14.51
C GLY A 79 -1.42 -5.08 -13.36
N THR A 80 -1.34 -6.41 -13.34
CA THR A 80 -1.96 -7.25 -12.28
C THR A 80 -1.05 -7.47 -11.09
N VAL A 81 0.23 -7.14 -11.24
CA VAL A 81 1.25 -7.17 -10.18
C VAL A 81 2.14 -5.94 -10.31
N GLU A 82 2.66 -5.48 -9.18
CA GLU A 82 3.60 -4.35 -9.13
C GLU A 82 5.04 -4.82 -9.34
N ILE A 83 5.36 -6.08 -9.04
CA ILE A 83 6.74 -6.61 -9.15
C ILE A 83 6.78 -7.97 -9.86
N CYS A 84 7.66 -8.10 -10.85
CA CYS A 84 8.02 -9.37 -11.48
C CYS A 84 9.36 -9.90 -10.93
N THR A 85 9.38 -11.12 -10.36
CA THR A 85 10.64 -11.79 -10.00
C THR A 85 11.18 -12.58 -11.19
N ALA A 86 12.46 -12.40 -11.52
CA ALA A 86 13.04 -12.98 -12.73
C ALA A 86 14.38 -13.66 -12.43
N SER A 87 14.49 -14.97 -12.69
CA SER A 87 15.77 -15.71 -12.60
C SER A 87 16.64 -15.60 -13.86
N ARG A 88 16.17 -14.86 -14.86
CA ARG A 88 16.86 -14.56 -16.11
C ARG A 88 16.51 -13.14 -16.56
N PRO A 89 17.30 -12.52 -17.45
CA PRO A 89 16.89 -11.30 -18.12
C PRO A 89 15.54 -11.46 -18.82
N LEU A 90 14.75 -10.38 -18.84
CA LEU A 90 13.53 -10.30 -19.64
C LEU A 90 13.89 -10.31 -21.13
N ARG A 91 13.08 -10.98 -21.94
CA ARG A 91 13.25 -10.99 -23.40
C ARG A 91 12.81 -9.65 -23.98
N ALA A 92 13.29 -9.34 -25.18
CA ALA A 92 12.95 -8.11 -25.88
C ALA A 92 11.42 -7.94 -26.04
N GLU A 93 10.70 -9.04 -26.31
CA GLU A 93 9.24 -9.03 -26.47
C GLU A 93 8.53 -8.77 -25.13
N GLU A 94 9.05 -9.33 -24.03
CA GLU A 94 8.52 -9.11 -22.68
C GLU A 94 8.71 -7.64 -22.25
N VAL A 95 9.90 -7.08 -22.51
CA VAL A 95 10.21 -5.68 -22.24
C VAL A 95 9.34 -4.74 -23.07
N LYS A 96 9.21 -5.02 -24.37
CA LYS A 96 8.36 -4.23 -25.27
C LYS A 96 6.91 -4.20 -24.78
N SER A 97 6.35 -5.35 -24.41
CA SER A 97 4.98 -5.42 -23.89
C SER A 97 4.78 -4.62 -22.60
N ILE A 98 5.78 -4.60 -21.71
CA ILE A 98 5.73 -3.77 -20.50
C ILE A 98 5.77 -2.29 -20.86
N ALA A 99 6.68 -1.89 -21.76
CA ALA A 99 6.85 -0.50 -22.17
C ALA A 99 5.61 0.07 -22.88
N GLU A 100 4.96 -0.72 -23.73
CA GLU A 100 3.73 -0.32 -24.43
C GLU A 100 2.58 -0.05 -23.46
N ASN A 101 2.46 -0.85 -22.39
CA ASN A 101 1.35 -0.75 -21.45
C ASN A 101 1.59 0.26 -20.31
N HIS A 102 2.85 0.55 -19.98
CA HIS A 102 3.21 1.40 -18.83
C HIS A 102 3.99 2.68 -19.22
N GLY A 103 4.24 2.91 -20.51
CA GLY A 103 4.93 4.10 -21.01
C GLY A 103 6.42 4.21 -20.65
N ALA A 104 6.96 3.26 -19.87
CA ALA A 104 8.36 3.18 -19.49
C ALA A 104 8.74 1.73 -19.15
N ILE A 105 10.03 1.41 -19.28
CA ILE A 105 10.59 0.10 -18.92
C ILE A 105 10.88 0.02 -17.40
N GLY A 106 10.66 1.11 -16.66
CA GLY A 106 10.77 1.16 -15.20
C GLY A 106 10.10 2.41 -14.62
N PHE A 107 9.43 2.24 -13.48
CA PHE A 107 9.08 3.34 -12.60
C PHE A 107 10.39 3.97 -12.08
N SER A 108 10.56 5.28 -12.28
CA SER A 108 11.46 6.11 -11.47
C SER A 108 10.71 6.63 -10.26
#